data_AF-A0A812VYL8-F1
#
_entry.id   AF-A0A812VYL8-F1
#
_cell.length_a   1.000
_cell.length_b   1.000
_cell.length_c   1.000
_cell.angle_alpha   90.00
_cell.angle_beta   90.00
_cell.angle_gamma   90.00
#
_symmetry.space_group_name_H-M   'P 1'
#
loop_
_entity.id
_entity.type
_entity.pdbx_description
1 polymer ?
#
loop_
_entity_poly.entity_id
_entity_poly.type
_entity_poly.pdbx_seq_one_letter_code
_entity_poly.pdbx_strand_id
1 'polypeptide(L)'
;NTLTPLMIAARMNHPPDVLRVMLGLRANVNDRVARSGINAAFMVRSPGQVEVLLAAKADVHSVASVGVGLHPLTGVASFATSDTLTAMLSARCDPNPDLQ
;
A
#
# COMPACT_ATOMS: atom_id res chain seq x y z
N ASN A 1 3.77 -8.49 15.30
CA ASN A 1 2.34 -8.67 14.98
C ASN A 1 1.62 -7.32 14.84
N THR A 2 2.29 -6.30 14.32
CA THR A 2 1.88 -4.91 14.57
C THR A 2 1.94 -4.14 13.28
N LEU A 3 0.81 -3.55 12.90
CA LEU A 3 0.75 -2.55 11.86
C LEU A 3 1.52 -1.31 12.32
N THR A 4 2.22 -0.66 11.41
CA THR A 4 2.83 0.64 11.69
C THR A 4 1.76 1.74 11.68
N PRO A 5 2.01 2.90 12.30
CA PRO A 5 1.11 4.05 12.20
C PRO A 5 0.77 4.42 10.75
N LEU A 6 1.76 4.35 9.84
CA LEU A 6 1.57 4.61 8.41
C LEU A 6 0.60 3.61 7.76
N MET A 7 0.73 2.31 8.07
CA MET A 7 -0.20 1.28 7.58
C MET A 7 -1.62 1.51 8.11
N ILE A 8 -1.76 1.89 9.38
CA ILE A 8 -3.07 2.20 9.97
C ILE A 8 -3.67 3.43 9.28
N ALA A 9 -2.87 4.46 9.04
CA ALA A 9 -3.31 5.68 8.38
C ALA A 9 -3.87 5.41 6.97
N ALA A 10 -3.14 4.62 6.18
CA ALA A 10 -3.58 4.17 4.87
C ALA A 10 -4.90 3.37 4.95
N ARG A 11 -4.93 2.34 5.81
CA ARG A 11 -6.08 1.42 5.97
C ARG A 11 -7.37 2.13 6.36
N MET A 12 -7.27 3.13 7.24
CA MET A 12 -8.42 3.92 7.72
C MET A 12 -8.80 5.06 6.77
N ASN A 13 -8.21 5.10 5.56
CA ASN A 13 -8.44 6.13 4.54
C ASN A 13 -8.21 7.56 5.05
N HIS A 14 -7.19 7.77 5.89
CA HIS A 14 -6.83 9.13 6.31
C HIS A 14 -6.35 9.97 5.13
N PRO A 15 -6.51 11.31 5.19
CA PRO A 15 -6.05 12.20 4.12
C PRO A 15 -4.57 11.99 3.77
N PRO A 16 -4.16 12.16 2.50
CA PRO A 16 -2.77 11.99 2.08
C PRO A 16 -1.78 12.84 2.86
N ASP A 17 -2.19 14.02 3.35
CA ASP A 17 -1.36 14.89 4.20
C ASP A 17 -0.93 14.21 5.50
N VAL A 18 -1.77 13.38 6.10
CA VAL A 18 -1.42 12.61 7.30
C VAL A 18 -0.26 11.65 6.98
N LEU A 19 -0.33 10.97 5.84
CA LEU A 19 0.75 10.08 5.39
C LEU A 19 2.03 10.88 5.11
N ARG A 20 1.93 12.04 4.44
CA ARG A 20 3.07 12.93 4.19
C ARG A 20 3.76 13.34 5.48
N VAL A 21 3.00 13.73 6.51
CA VAL A 21 3.53 14.08 7.82
C VAL A 21 4.27 12.90 8.44
N MET A 22 3.68 11.70 8.45
CA MET A 22 4.33 10.50 8.99
C MET A 22 5.64 10.16 8.26
N LEU A 23 5.64 10.24 6.93
CA LEU A 23 6.83 10.03 6.11
C LEU A 23 7.91 11.11 6.36
N GLY A 24 7.50 12.37 6.53
CA GLY A 24 8.39 13.47 6.93
C GLY A 24 9.01 13.26 8.31
N LEU A 25 8.31 12.57 9.21
CA LEU A 25 8.80 12.12 10.51
C LEU A 25 9.58 10.80 10.46
N ARG A 26 10.04 10.40 9.26
CA ARG A 26 10.86 9.21 9.02
C ARG A 26 10.15 7.87 9.26
N ALA A 27 8.82 7.81 9.17
CA ALA A 27 8.14 6.53 9.07
C ALA A 27 8.68 5.76 7.84
N ASN A 28 9.07 4.50 8.03
CA ASN A 28 9.55 3.69 6.92
C ASN A 28 8.35 3.21 6.07
N VAL A 29 8.31 3.67 4.83
CA VAL A 29 7.25 3.33 3.87
C VAL A 29 7.18 1.83 3.55
N ASN A 30 8.32 1.15 3.67
CA ASN A 30 8.51 -0.25 3.30
C ASN A 30 8.55 -1.21 4.49
N ASP A 31 8.16 -0.74 5.68
CA ASP A 31 7.92 -1.65 6.80
C ASP A 31 6.90 -2.71 6.41
N ARG A 32 7.13 -3.93 6.90
CA ARG A 32 6.31 -5.10 6.58
C ARG A 32 5.74 -5.70 7.85
N VAL A 33 4.50 -6.15 7.78
CA VAL A 33 3.88 -6.93 8.85
C VAL A 33 4.60 -8.27 8.95
N ALA A 34 5.28 -8.53 10.08
CA ALA A 34 6.17 -9.69 10.24
C ALA A 34 5.55 -11.06 9.87
N ARG A 35 4.25 -11.25 10.06
CA ARG A 35 3.58 -12.52 9.71
C ARG A 35 3.10 -12.60 8.27
N SER A 36 2.91 -11.46 7.62
CA SER A 36 2.28 -11.42 6.30
C SER A 36 3.08 -10.77 5.21
N GLY A 37 4.20 -10.11 5.49
CA GLY A 37 5.01 -9.44 4.46
C GLY A 37 4.35 -8.20 3.84
N ILE A 38 3.12 -7.87 4.23
CA ILE A 38 2.31 -6.77 3.70
C ILE A 38 2.87 -5.42 4.18
N ASN A 39 2.91 -4.43 3.29
CA ASN A 39 3.29 -3.04 3.58
C ASN A 39 2.12 -2.05 3.45
N ALA A 40 2.41 -0.74 3.55
CA ALA A 40 1.39 0.30 3.44
C ALA A 40 0.70 0.38 2.07
N ALA A 41 1.38 0.00 0.97
CA ALA A 41 0.82 0.06 -0.38
C ALA A 41 -0.40 -0.86 -0.55
N PHE A 42 -0.44 -1.99 0.18
CA PHE A 42 -1.60 -2.89 0.20
C PHE A 42 -2.84 -2.27 0.87
N MET A 43 -2.64 -1.26 1.71
CA MET A 43 -3.68 -0.70 2.58
C MET A 43 -4.23 0.63 2.08
N VAL A 44 -3.76 1.15 0.94
CA VAL A 44 -4.26 2.41 0.39
C VAL A 44 -5.73 2.33 0.00
N ARG A 45 -6.41 3.47 0.07
CA ARG A 45 -7.85 3.63 -0.15
C ARG A 45 -8.22 4.81 -1.05
N SER A 46 -7.24 5.61 -1.46
CA SER A 46 -7.46 6.74 -2.37
C SER A 46 -6.26 7.00 -3.30
N PRO A 47 -6.47 7.63 -4.47
CA PRO A 47 -5.39 7.99 -5.40
C PRO A 47 -4.33 8.88 -4.77
N GLY A 48 -4.73 9.85 -3.94
CA GLY A 48 -3.78 10.74 -3.28
C GLY A 48 -2.86 10.00 -2.29
N GLN A 49 -3.33 8.93 -1.63
CA GLN A 49 -2.46 8.09 -0.81
C GLN A 49 -1.46 7.31 -1.67
N VAL A 50 -1.91 6.80 -2.83
CA VAL A 50 -1.04 6.12 -3.81
C VAL A 50 0.09 7.06 -4.24
N GLU A 51 -0.22 8.30 -4.64
CA GLU A 51 0.77 9.30 -5.01
C GLU A 51 1.81 9.56 -3.91
N VAL A 52 1.35 9.71 -2.66
CA VAL A 52 2.23 9.96 -1.51
C VAL A 52 3.17 8.79 -1.25
N LEU A 53 2.65 7.56 -1.27
CA LEU A 53 3.47 6.36 -1.04
C LEU A 53 4.48 6.15 -2.18
N LEU A 54 4.08 6.39 -3.44
CA LEU A 54 4.97 6.30 -4.60
C LEU A 54 6.09 7.34 -4.56
N ALA A 55 5.75 8.59 -4.21
CA ALA A 55 6.75 9.64 -4.00
C ALA A 55 7.78 9.25 -2.92
N ALA A 56 7.35 8.49 -1.92
CA ALA A 56 8.22 7.94 -0.89
C ALA A 56 8.95 6.64 -1.28
N LYS A 57 8.81 6.15 -2.53
CA LYS A 57 9.39 4.91 -3.04
C LYS A 57 8.89 3.65 -2.32
N ALA A 58 7.58 3.61 -2.06
CA ALA A 58 6.92 2.40 -1.60
C ALA A 58 7.11 1.24 -2.59
N ASP A 59 7.41 0.06 -2.07
CA ASP A 59 7.41 -1.20 -2.81
C ASP A 59 5.96 -1.62 -3.10
N VAL A 60 5.53 -1.46 -4.34
CA VAL A 60 4.17 -1.83 -4.78
C VAL A 60 4.06 -3.27 -5.29
N HIS A 61 5.16 -4.03 -5.25
CA HIS A 61 5.23 -5.42 -5.68
C HIS A 61 5.45 -6.38 -4.50
N SER A 62 5.25 -5.91 -3.27
CA SER A 62 5.47 -6.71 -2.07
C SER A 62 4.53 -7.92 -2.03
N VAL A 63 5.10 -9.12 -2.11
CA VAL A 63 4.32 -10.37 -2.00
C VAL A 63 3.99 -10.64 -0.53
N ALA A 64 2.71 -10.82 -0.22
CA ALA A 64 2.28 -11.26 1.09
C ALA A 64 2.57 -12.75 1.30
N SER A 65 3.05 -13.12 2.48
CA SER A 65 3.41 -14.50 2.84
C SER A 65 2.24 -15.31 3.43
N VAL A 66 1.02 -14.77 3.48
CA VAL A 66 -0.17 -15.47 4.02
C VAL A 66 -1.27 -15.49 2.97
N GLY A 67 -1.66 -16.69 2.54
CA GLY A 67 -2.64 -16.87 1.47
C GLY A 67 -2.08 -16.53 0.09
N VAL A 68 -2.76 -17.07 -0.95
CA VAL A 68 -2.46 -16.95 -2.40
C VAL A 68 -1.75 -15.64 -2.72
N GLY A 69 -0.45 -15.66 -3.06
CA GLY A 69 0.48 -14.51 -3.09
C GLY A 69 -0.18 -13.14 -3.27
N LEU A 70 -0.62 -12.53 -2.17
CA LEU A 70 -1.40 -11.29 -2.25
C LEU A 70 -0.45 -10.11 -2.48
N HIS A 71 -0.73 -9.33 -3.52
CA HIS A 71 0.04 -8.15 -3.90
C HIS A 71 -0.69 -6.88 -3.49
N PRO A 72 -0.01 -5.72 -3.41
CA PRO A 72 -0.67 -4.44 -3.13
C PRO A 72 -1.88 -4.19 -4.03
N LEU A 73 -1.80 -4.62 -5.30
CA LEU A 73 -2.91 -4.52 -6.25
C LEU A 73 -4.14 -5.36 -5.84
N THR A 74 -3.95 -6.56 -5.27
CA THR A 74 -5.09 -7.38 -4.80
C THR A 74 -5.77 -6.74 -3.58
N GLY A 75 -5.00 -6.06 -2.72
CA GLY A 75 -5.55 -5.28 -1.61
C GLY A 75 -6.42 -4.11 -2.08
N VAL A 76 -5.94 -3.36 -3.08
CA VAL A 76 -6.71 -2.25 -3.67
C VAL A 76 -7.96 -2.75 -4.40
N ALA A 77 -7.85 -3.82 -5.18
CA ALA A 77 -8.99 -4.43 -5.87
C ALA A 77 -10.08 -4.92 -4.89
N SER A 78 -9.71 -5.35 -3.69
CA SER A 78 -10.65 -5.88 -2.70
C SER A 78 -11.38 -4.79 -1.90
N PHE A 79 -10.77 -3.61 -1.72
CA PHE A 79 -11.20 -2.67 -0.67
C PHE A 79 -11.24 -1.19 -1.08
N ALA A 80 -10.82 -0.82 -2.30
CA ALA A 80 -10.71 0.57 -2.73
C ALA A 80 -11.57 0.88 -3.97
N THR A 81 -11.50 2.12 -4.45
CA THR A 81 -12.25 2.61 -5.61
C THR A 81 -11.55 2.29 -6.94
N SER A 82 -12.30 2.37 -8.05
CA SER A 82 -11.77 2.27 -9.41
C SER A 82 -10.61 3.23 -9.64
N ASP A 83 -10.72 4.47 -9.15
CA ASP A 83 -9.70 5.50 -9.35
C ASP A 83 -8.41 5.15 -8.61
N THR A 84 -8.51 4.54 -7.43
CA THR A 84 -7.35 4.06 -6.67
C THR A 84 -6.65 2.91 -7.41
N LEU A 85 -7.44 2.01 -8.00
CA LEU A 85 -6.93 0.93 -8.85
C LEU A 85 -6.24 1.49 -10.09
N THR A 86 -6.85 2.46 -10.78
CA THR A 86 -6.25 3.15 -11.93
C THR A 86 -4.94 3.83 -11.53
N ALA A 87 -4.89 4.54 -10.39
CA ALA A 87 -3.68 5.19 -9.93
C ALA A 87 -2.52 4.19 -9.70
N MET A 88 -2.79 3.02 -9.13
CA MET A 88 -1.79 1.96 -8.95
C MET A 88 -1.32 1.39 -10.30
N LEU A 89 -2.24 1.12 -11.24
CA LEU A 89 -1.89 0.64 -12.57
C LEU A 89 -1.08 1.67 -13.37
N SER A 90 -1.43 2.96 -13.28
CA SER A 90 -0.64 4.05 -13.86
C SER A 90 0.76 4.16 -13.26
N ALA A 91 0.94 3.70 -12.02
CA ALA A 91 2.23 3.61 -11.35
C ALA A 91 3.08 2.38 -11.76
N ARG A 92 2.72 1.71 -12.87
CA ARG A 92 3.37 0.49 -13.36
C ARG A 92 3.26 -0.70 -12.40
N CYS A 93 2.25 -0.72 -11.53
CA CYS A 93 1.90 -1.96 -10.84
C CYS A 93 1.55 -3.02 -11.89
N ASP A 94 2.05 -4.25 -11.70
CA ASP A 94 1.72 -5.36 -12.58
C ASP A 94 0.23 -5.67 -12.45
N PRO A 95 -0.57 -5.57 -13.54
CA PRO A 95 -1.99 -5.90 -13.52
C PRO A 95 -2.27 -7.38 -13.27
N ASN A 96 -1.30 -8.26 -13.55
CA ASN A 96 -1.41 -9.71 -13.43
C ASN A 96 -0.25 -10.27 -12.61
N PRO A 97 -0.13 -9.87 -11.33
CA PRO A 97 1.00 -10.32 -10.53
C PRO A 97 0.91 -11.84 -10.32
N ASP A 98 2.05 -12.52 -10.43
CA ASP A 98 2.13 -13.97 -10.26
C ASP A 98 1.58 -14.39 -8.89
N LEU A 99 0.50 -15.16 -8.90
CA LEU A 99 -0.11 -15.73 -7.69
C LEU A 99 0.66 -16.99 -7.30
N GLN A 100 1.85 -16.82 -6.71
CA GLN A 100 2.62 -17.94 -6.16
C GLN A 100 2.02 -18.49 -4.86
#